data_AF-A0A5J4XKI5-F1
#
_entry.id   AF-A0A5J4XKI5-F1
#
_cell.length_a   1.000
_cell.length_b   1.000
_cell.length_c   1.000
_cell.angle_alpha   90.00
_cell.angle_beta   90.00
_cell.angle_gamma   90.00
#
_symmetry.space_group_name_H-M   'P 1'
#
loop_
_entity.id
_entity.type
_entity.pdbx_description
1 polymer ?
#
loop_
_entity_poly.entity_id
_entity_poly.type
_entity_poly.pdbx_seq_one_letter_code
_entity_poly.pdbx_strand_id
1 'polypeptide(L)'
;MLKRVERLGAESWAGVAAVDRGETSHLGRIALLVGGDTAALLLFAAVGRRNHGEDLQIFETFNTALPFLVGWAVAARLTGAYSSTKDRSVGKAARTASKAWIVAVPASLALRSIQRGYIPDKSFVIVSFIATGVLLIGWRSALAAATKKSGQGQERQNKQGNPLEFLQLLASLTKRW
;
A
#
# COMPACT_ATOMS: atom_id res chain seq x y z
N MET A 1 -27.84 45.54 -1.13
CA MET A 1 -28.19 44.31 -0.38
C MET A 1 -28.11 43.05 -1.26
N LEU A 2 -28.72 43.05 -2.46
CA LEU A 2 -28.75 41.90 -3.40
C LEU A 2 -27.38 41.32 -3.77
N LYS A 3 -26.40 42.15 -4.15
CA LYS A 3 -25.03 41.71 -4.49
C LYS A 3 -24.31 40.92 -3.38
N ARG A 4 -24.68 41.14 -2.12
CA ARG A 4 -24.10 40.40 -0.98
C ARG A 4 -24.71 38.99 -0.87
N VAL A 5 -26.01 38.86 -1.13
CA VAL A 5 -26.73 37.57 -1.07
C VAL A 5 -26.27 36.65 -2.21
N GLU A 6 -26.11 37.17 -3.41
CA GLU A 6 -25.60 36.41 -4.57
C GLU A 6 -24.19 35.87 -4.32
N ARG A 7 -23.31 36.69 -3.73
CA ARG A 7 -21.95 36.30 -3.38
C ARG A 7 -21.91 35.19 -2.32
N LEU A 8 -22.70 35.35 -1.24
CA LEU A 8 -22.79 34.34 -0.18
C LEU A 8 -23.36 33.02 -0.71
N GLY A 9 -24.35 33.09 -1.61
CA GLY A 9 -24.87 31.95 -2.34
C GLY A 9 -23.74 31.25 -3.12
N ALA A 10 -23.06 31.96 -4.01
CA ALA A 10 -22.00 31.39 -4.84
C ALA A 10 -20.84 30.76 -4.03
N GLU A 11 -20.42 31.40 -2.93
CA GLU A 11 -19.38 30.87 -2.04
C GLU A 11 -19.85 29.60 -1.29
N SER A 12 -21.12 29.56 -0.85
CA SER A 12 -21.70 28.37 -0.21
C SER A 12 -21.81 27.18 -1.18
N TRP A 13 -22.27 27.42 -2.42
CA TRP A 13 -22.37 26.39 -3.46
C TRP A 13 -21.01 25.86 -3.87
N ALA A 14 -20.01 26.73 -3.99
CA ALA A 14 -18.62 26.34 -4.27
C ALA A 14 -18.04 25.46 -3.14
N GLY A 15 -18.35 25.79 -1.89
CA GLY A 15 -17.96 25.00 -0.71
C GLY A 15 -18.56 23.58 -0.73
N VAL A 16 -19.87 23.46 -0.95
CA VAL A 16 -20.56 22.16 -1.01
C VAL A 16 -20.00 21.29 -2.14
N ALA A 17 -19.81 21.85 -3.33
CA ALA A 17 -19.24 21.12 -4.46
C ALA A 17 -17.77 20.69 -4.25
N ALA A 18 -17.00 21.46 -3.49
CA ALA A 18 -15.63 21.09 -3.14
C ALA A 18 -15.57 19.95 -2.12
N VAL A 19 -16.49 19.93 -1.15
CA VAL A 19 -16.62 18.86 -0.15
C VAL A 19 -16.98 17.53 -0.82
N ASP A 20 -18.00 17.53 -1.69
CA ASP A 20 -18.47 16.34 -2.40
C ASP A 20 -17.39 15.71 -3.32
N ARG A 21 -16.64 16.54 -4.06
CA ARG A 21 -15.46 16.10 -4.83
C ARG A 21 -14.36 15.51 -3.95
N GLY A 22 -14.18 16.06 -2.74
CA GLY A 22 -13.21 15.55 -1.77
C GLY A 22 -13.59 14.14 -1.29
N GLU A 23 -14.86 13.93 -0.95
CA GLU A 23 -15.38 12.65 -0.46
C GLU A 23 -15.33 11.55 -1.54
N THR A 24 -15.82 11.84 -2.74
CA THR A 24 -15.78 10.90 -3.88
C THR A 24 -14.35 10.47 -4.24
N SER A 25 -13.40 11.41 -4.27
CA SER A 25 -11.99 11.08 -4.53
C SER A 25 -11.36 10.24 -3.42
N HIS A 26 -11.78 10.44 -2.17
CA HIS A 26 -11.34 9.67 -1.02
C HIS A 26 -11.88 8.23 -1.06
N LEU A 27 -13.17 8.05 -1.32
CA LEU A 27 -13.81 6.74 -1.47
C LEU A 27 -13.23 5.97 -2.65
N GLY A 28 -13.02 6.63 -3.79
CA GLY A 28 -12.37 6.02 -4.96
C GLY A 28 -10.96 5.54 -4.65
N ARG A 29 -10.21 6.27 -3.82
CA ARG A 29 -8.87 5.85 -3.38
C ARG A 29 -8.91 4.66 -2.43
N ILE A 30 -9.85 4.62 -1.49
CA ILE A 30 -10.05 3.46 -0.61
C ILE A 30 -10.43 2.24 -1.45
N ALA A 31 -11.41 2.38 -2.36
CA ALA A 31 -11.84 1.29 -3.23
C ALA A 31 -10.69 0.73 -4.07
N LEU A 32 -9.85 1.60 -4.64
CA LEU A 32 -8.64 1.19 -5.37
C LEU A 32 -7.65 0.43 -4.48
N LEU A 33 -7.42 0.90 -3.26
CA LEU A 33 -6.53 0.24 -2.30
C LEU A 33 -7.06 -1.15 -1.91
N VAL A 34 -8.34 -1.24 -1.51
CA VAL A 34 -9.00 -2.49 -1.16
C VAL A 34 -9.02 -3.46 -2.35
N GLY A 35 -9.34 -2.96 -3.54
CA GLY A 35 -9.37 -3.76 -4.76
C GLY A 35 -8.01 -4.36 -5.13
N GLY A 36 -6.94 -3.56 -5.09
CA GLY A 36 -5.60 -4.09 -5.39
C GLY A 36 -5.03 -4.97 -4.29
N ASP A 37 -5.33 -4.71 -3.01
CA ASP A 37 -4.95 -5.63 -1.92
C ASP A 37 -5.67 -6.98 -2.07
N THR A 38 -6.95 -6.96 -2.44
CA THR A 38 -7.75 -8.17 -2.74
C THR A 38 -7.18 -8.93 -3.93
N ALA A 39 -6.86 -8.22 -5.03
CA ALA A 39 -6.26 -8.81 -6.21
C ALA A 39 -4.88 -9.43 -5.93
N ALA A 40 -4.05 -8.78 -5.11
CA ALA A 40 -2.76 -9.30 -4.68
C ALA A 40 -2.90 -10.63 -3.91
N LEU A 41 -3.88 -10.73 -3.01
CA LEU A 41 -4.12 -11.95 -2.23
C LEU A 41 -4.74 -13.08 -3.06
N LEU A 42 -5.63 -12.74 -4.01
CA LEU A 42 -6.15 -13.70 -4.99
C LEU A 42 -5.04 -14.21 -5.91
N LEU A 43 -4.13 -13.34 -6.35
CA LEU A 43 -2.99 -13.72 -7.16
C LEU A 43 -2.07 -14.68 -6.40
N PHE A 44 -1.78 -14.39 -5.13
CA PHE A 44 -1.03 -15.30 -4.26
C PHE A 44 -1.68 -16.68 -4.19
N ALA A 45 -2.99 -16.75 -3.95
CA ALA A 45 -3.72 -18.01 -3.88
C ALA A 45 -3.69 -18.77 -5.21
N ALA A 46 -3.94 -18.08 -6.33
CA ALA A 46 -3.92 -18.69 -7.66
C ALA A 46 -2.54 -19.26 -8.02
N VAL A 47 -1.48 -18.49 -7.80
CA VAL A 47 -0.10 -18.94 -8.05
C VAL A 47 0.26 -20.10 -7.13
N GLY A 48 -0.10 -20.02 -5.84
CA GLY A 48 0.11 -21.11 -4.89
C GLY A 48 -0.55 -22.41 -5.36
N ARG A 49 -1.83 -22.36 -5.74
CA ARG A 49 -2.57 -23.52 -6.28
C ARG A 49 -1.89 -24.13 -7.50
N ARG A 50 -1.55 -23.28 -8.49
CA ARG A 50 -0.85 -23.73 -9.71
C ARG A 50 0.49 -24.40 -9.40
N ASN A 51 1.27 -23.86 -8.47
CA ASN A 51 2.57 -24.43 -8.09
C ASN A 51 2.42 -25.79 -7.37
N HIS A 52 1.28 -26.05 -6.75
CA HIS A 52 0.95 -27.33 -6.12
C HIS A 52 0.19 -28.30 -7.06
N GLY A 53 0.06 -27.97 -8.35
CA GLY A 53 -0.65 -28.82 -9.32
C GLY A 53 -2.17 -28.80 -9.18
N GLU A 54 -2.72 -27.84 -8.44
CA GLU A 54 -4.16 -27.68 -8.26
C GLU A 54 -4.78 -26.83 -9.40
N ASP A 55 -6.05 -27.11 -9.73
CA ASP A 55 -6.79 -26.36 -10.74
C ASP A 55 -7.15 -24.93 -10.30
N LEU A 56 -7.24 -24.01 -11.27
CA LEU A 56 -7.65 -22.61 -11.09
C LEU A 56 -9.16 -22.39 -11.18
N GLN A 57 -9.94 -23.28 -10.59
CA GLN A 57 -11.37 -23.03 -10.45
C GLN A 57 -11.61 -21.80 -9.57
N ILE A 58 -12.53 -20.93 -9.99
CA ILE A 58 -12.77 -19.62 -9.35
C ILE A 58 -13.11 -19.78 -7.87
N PHE A 59 -14.05 -20.69 -7.57
CA PHE A 59 -14.49 -20.95 -6.21
C PHE A 59 -13.37 -21.47 -5.32
N GLU A 60 -12.59 -22.46 -5.79
CA GLU A 60 -11.49 -23.04 -5.03
C GLU A 60 -10.33 -22.06 -4.80
N THR A 61 -10.06 -21.21 -5.79
CA THR A 61 -9.07 -20.13 -5.68
C THR A 61 -9.50 -19.12 -4.62
N PHE A 62 -10.78 -18.71 -4.65
CA PHE A 62 -11.35 -17.83 -3.65
C PHE A 62 -11.33 -18.47 -2.25
N ASN A 63 -11.73 -19.73 -2.13
CA ASN A 63 -11.73 -20.48 -0.87
C ASN A 63 -10.32 -20.61 -0.28
N THR A 64 -9.30 -20.71 -1.14
CA THR A 64 -7.88 -20.72 -0.75
C THR A 64 -7.39 -19.33 -0.28
N ALA A 65 -7.87 -18.26 -0.93
CA ALA A 65 -7.54 -16.88 -0.57
C ALA A 65 -8.29 -16.37 0.67
N LEU A 66 -9.48 -16.91 0.95
CA LEU A 66 -10.40 -16.46 1.99
C LEU A 66 -9.75 -16.18 3.36
N PRO A 67 -8.95 -17.09 3.96
CA PRO A 67 -8.34 -16.82 5.26
C PRO A 67 -7.38 -15.62 5.22
N PHE A 68 -6.70 -15.39 4.08
CA PHE A 68 -5.84 -14.23 3.88
C PHE A 68 -6.62 -12.93 3.68
N LEU A 69 -7.74 -13.00 2.94
CA LEU A 69 -8.63 -11.85 2.76
C LEU A 69 -9.22 -11.39 4.10
N VAL A 70 -9.70 -12.34 4.91
CA VAL A 70 -10.25 -12.05 6.24
C VAL A 70 -9.16 -11.53 7.19
N GLY A 71 -8.01 -12.19 7.26
CA GLY A 71 -6.89 -11.77 8.10
C GLY A 71 -6.39 -10.36 7.72
N TRP A 72 -6.32 -10.05 6.42
CA TRP A 72 -5.97 -8.73 5.94
C TRP A 72 -7.02 -7.67 6.28
N ALA A 73 -8.31 -7.96 6.06
CA ALA A 73 -9.38 -7.02 6.37
C ALA A 73 -9.39 -6.61 7.86
N VAL A 74 -9.23 -7.58 8.76
CA VAL A 74 -9.13 -7.35 10.20
C VAL A 74 -7.89 -6.53 10.54
N ALA A 75 -6.72 -6.94 10.05
CA ALA A 75 -5.47 -6.23 10.33
C ALA A 75 -5.49 -4.80 9.79
N ALA A 76 -5.98 -4.60 8.57
CA ALA A 76 -6.11 -3.28 7.96
C ALA A 76 -7.02 -2.35 8.77
N ARG A 77 -8.11 -2.89 9.34
CA ARG A 77 -9.01 -2.15 10.24
C ARG A 77 -8.35 -1.78 11.56
N LEU A 78 -7.56 -2.69 12.14
CA LEU A 78 -6.84 -2.48 13.41
C LEU A 78 -5.70 -1.47 13.28
N THR A 79 -4.94 -1.53 12.19
CA THR A 79 -3.78 -0.66 11.96
C THR A 79 -4.14 0.65 11.27
N GLY A 80 -5.42 0.86 10.90
CA GLY A 80 -5.85 2.03 10.15
C GLY A 80 -5.20 2.12 8.77
N ALA A 81 -5.00 0.98 8.10
CA ALA A 81 -4.27 0.90 6.83
C ALA A 81 -4.91 1.70 5.69
N TYR A 82 -6.20 2.04 5.83
CA TYR A 82 -6.96 2.84 4.88
C TYR A 82 -7.32 4.24 5.42
N SER A 83 -6.86 4.62 6.61
CA SER A 83 -7.25 5.89 7.26
C SER A 83 -6.45 7.11 6.77
N SER A 84 -5.26 6.91 6.20
CA SER A 84 -4.39 7.99 5.71
C SER A 84 -4.13 7.85 4.20
N THR A 85 -5.12 8.17 3.37
CA THR A 85 -5.02 8.08 1.90
C THR A 85 -4.50 9.35 1.22
N LYS A 86 -4.40 10.46 1.96
CA LYS A 86 -4.02 11.78 1.41
C LYS A 86 -2.53 11.90 1.03
N ASP A 87 -1.66 11.19 1.74
CA ASP A 87 -0.21 11.24 1.54
C ASP A 87 0.23 10.12 0.60
N ARG A 88 0.83 10.50 -0.53
CA ARG A 88 1.21 9.61 -1.64
C ARG A 88 2.70 9.23 -1.63
N SER A 89 3.39 9.42 -0.49
CA SER A 89 4.78 8.98 -0.34
C SER A 89 4.91 7.45 -0.44
N VAL A 90 5.84 6.98 -1.27
CA VAL A 90 6.18 5.55 -1.41
C VAL A 90 6.58 4.95 -0.05
N GLY A 91 7.45 5.64 0.70
CA GLY A 91 7.90 5.15 2.01
C GLY A 91 6.76 5.03 3.03
N LYS A 92 5.78 5.95 2.99
CA LYS A 92 4.61 5.88 3.86
C LYS A 92 3.65 4.77 3.45
N ALA A 93 3.42 4.59 2.15
CA ALA A 93 2.63 3.49 1.62
C ALA A 93 3.22 2.14 2.03
N ALA A 94 4.53 1.97 1.85
CA ALA A 94 5.27 0.78 2.26
C ALA A 94 5.13 0.54 3.77
N ARG A 95 5.45 1.54 4.61
CA ARG A 95 5.37 1.40 6.08
C ARG A 95 3.96 1.07 6.57
N THR A 96 2.94 1.68 5.98
CA THR A 96 1.53 1.42 6.34
C THR A 96 1.14 -0.01 5.97
N ALA A 97 1.52 -0.46 4.77
CA ALA A 97 1.30 -1.83 4.32
C ALA A 97 2.04 -2.84 5.20
N SER A 98 3.32 -2.60 5.52
CA SER A 98 4.12 -3.49 6.36
C SER A 98 3.53 -3.66 7.77
N LYS A 99 3.04 -2.58 8.39
CA LYS A 99 2.40 -2.64 9.71
C LYS A 99 1.16 -3.54 9.70
N ALA A 100 0.28 -3.34 8.71
CA ALA A 100 -0.91 -4.18 8.55
C ALA A 100 -0.52 -5.64 8.25
N TRP A 101 0.46 -5.85 7.37
CA TRP A 101 0.92 -7.15 6.92
C TRP A 101 1.50 -8.02 8.04
N ILE A 102 2.30 -7.45 8.93
CA ILE A 102 2.87 -8.18 10.09
C ILE A 102 1.77 -8.75 10.99
N VAL A 103 0.63 -8.06 11.11
CA VAL A 103 -0.54 -8.54 11.87
C VAL A 103 -1.39 -9.50 11.02
N ALA A 104 -1.57 -9.19 9.74
CA ALA A 104 -2.43 -9.93 8.83
C ALA A 104 -1.97 -11.37 8.61
N VAL A 105 -0.67 -11.60 8.34
CA VAL A 105 -0.21 -12.95 7.94
C VAL A 105 -0.36 -13.96 9.08
N PRO A 106 0.06 -13.69 10.33
CA PRO A 106 -0.18 -14.61 11.44
C PRO A 106 -1.67 -14.91 11.64
N ALA A 107 -2.53 -13.88 11.57
CA ALA A 107 -3.98 -14.05 11.67
C ALA A 107 -4.53 -14.92 10.51
N SER A 108 -4.05 -14.69 9.29
CA SER A 108 -4.44 -15.45 8.10
C SER A 108 -4.04 -16.92 8.20
N LEU A 109 -2.82 -17.19 8.69
CA LEU A 109 -2.33 -18.55 8.90
C LEU A 109 -3.12 -19.26 9.98
N ALA A 110 -3.47 -18.58 11.08
CA ALA A 110 -4.33 -19.14 12.13
C ALA A 110 -5.73 -19.48 11.58
N LEU A 111 -6.36 -18.56 10.85
CA LEU A 111 -7.65 -18.79 10.20
C LEU A 111 -7.59 -19.95 9.20
N ARG A 112 -6.50 -20.05 8.42
CA ARG A 112 -6.28 -21.17 7.50
C ARG A 112 -6.15 -22.49 8.25
N SER A 113 -5.41 -22.53 9.35
CA SER A 113 -5.28 -23.74 10.16
C SER A 113 -6.62 -24.21 10.69
N ILE A 114 -7.47 -23.28 11.14
CA ILE A 114 -8.83 -23.58 11.57
C ILE A 114 -9.67 -24.11 10.40
N GLN A 115 -9.61 -23.45 9.24
CA GLN A 115 -10.35 -23.83 8.04
C GLN A 115 -9.95 -25.22 7.51
N ARG A 116 -8.65 -25.58 7.60
CA ARG A 116 -8.11 -26.84 7.08
C ARG A 116 -8.04 -27.96 8.11
N GLY A 117 -8.10 -27.66 9.40
CA GLY A 117 -8.02 -28.62 10.50
C GLY A 117 -6.60 -29.08 10.87
N TYR A 118 -5.55 -28.44 10.33
CA TYR A 118 -4.15 -28.76 10.64
C TYR A 118 -3.23 -27.54 10.49
N ILE A 119 -2.04 -27.61 11.08
CA ILE A 119 -1.03 -26.54 11.01
C ILE A 119 -0.30 -26.62 9.66
N PRO A 120 -0.21 -25.52 8.88
CA PRO A 120 0.52 -25.51 7.61
C PRO A 120 2.01 -25.83 7.75
N ASP A 121 2.58 -26.39 6.68
CA ASP A 121 4.02 -26.66 6.60
C ASP A 121 4.87 -25.40 6.78
N LYS A 122 6.07 -25.57 7.34
CA LYS A 122 7.02 -24.46 7.56
C LYS A 122 7.36 -23.72 6.27
N SER A 123 7.50 -24.44 5.16
CA SER A 123 7.73 -23.88 3.83
C SER A 123 6.57 -22.98 3.41
N PHE A 124 5.32 -23.45 3.58
CA PHE A 124 4.13 -22.67 3.29
C PHE A 124 4.07 -21.39 4.12
N VAL A 125 4.38 -21.46 5.42
CA VAL A 125 4.41 -20.28 6.31
C VAL A 125 5.40 -19.23 5.79
N ILE A 126 6.64 -19.64 5.50
CA ILE A 126 7.71 -18.74 5.03
C ILE A 126 7.36 -18.13 3.67
N VAL A 127 6.97 -18.96 2.70
CA VAL A 127 6.64 -18.51 1.34
C VAL A 127 5.42 -17.59 1.38
N SER A 128 4.37 -17.93 2.14
CA SER A 128 3.18 -17.08 2.29
C SER A 128 3.54 -15.73 2.87
N PHE A 129 4.37 -15.69 3.93
CA PHE A 129 4.80 -14.44 4.55
C PHE A 129 5.53 -13.56 3.54
N ILE A 130 6.58 -14.08 2.90
CA ILE A 130 7.41 -13.32 1.95
C ILE A 130 6.58 -12.90 0.73
N ALA A 131 5.87 -13.82 0.09
CA ALA A 131 5.13 -13.55 -1.15
C ALA A 131 4.02 -12.51 -0.94
N THR A 132 3.20 -12.66 0.11
CA THR A 132 2.17 -11.66 0.41
C THR A 132 2.77 -10.32 0.81
N GLY A 133 3.91 -10.31 1.50
CA GLY A 133 4.65 -9.08 1.82
C GLY A 133 5.09 -8.34 0.56
N VAL A 134 5.75 -9.04 -0.36
CA VAL A 134 6.17 -8.49 -1.65
C VAL A 134 4.98 -7.95 -2.44
N LEU A 135 3.89 -8.71 -2.55
CA LEU A 135 2.72 -8.31 -3.32
C LEU A 135 2.02 -7.09 -2.70
N LEU A 136 1.70 -7.12 -1.41
CA LEU A 136 0.96 -6.04 -0.75
C LEU A 136 1.77 -4.76 -0.60
N ILE A 137 3.02 -4.86 -0.15
CA ILE A 137 3.90 -3.71 0.00
C ILE A 137 4.29 -3.18 -1.38
N GLY A 138 4.63 -4.08 -2.31
CA GLY A 138 5.07 -3.75 -3.67
C GLY A 138 4.00 -3.02 -4.46
N TRP A 139 2.77 -3.53 -4.52
CA TRP A 139 1.72 -2.88 -5.30
C TRP A 139 1.34 -1.51 -4.70
N ARG A 140 1.23 -1.39 -3.37
CA ARG A 140 0.89 -0.10 -2.73
C ARG A 140 2.00 0.93 -2.93
N SER A 141 3.25 0.48 -2.94
CA SER A 141 4.43 1.31 -3.27
C SER A 141 4.42 1.75 -4.73
N ALA A 142 4.11 0.83 -5.66
CA ALA A 142 3.98 1.13 -7.08
C ALA A 142 2.84 2.12 -7.35
N LEU A 143 1.68 1.92 -6.71
CA LEU A 143 0.55 2.81 -6.80
C LEU A 143 0.89 4.21 -6.26
N ALA A 144 1.61 4.30 -5.14
CA ALA A 144 2.07 5.57 -4.58
C ALA A 144 3.04 6.27 -5.54
N ALA A 145 3.99 5.53 -6.13
CA ALA A 145 4.92 6.06 -7.13
C ALA A 145 4.20 6.58 -8.38
N ALA A 146 3.26 5.81 -8.93
CA ALA A 146 2.49 6.17 -10.12
C ALA A 146 1.54 7.36 -9.91
N THR A 147 1.10 7.60 -8.66
CA THR A 147 0.17 8.69 -8.33
C THR A 147 0.82 9.90 -7.67
N LYS A 148 2.15 9.85 -7.46
CA LYS A 148 2.93 11.01 -7.02
C LYS A 148 2.90 12.05 -8.13
N LYS A 149 2.30 13.22 -7.86
CA LYS A 149 2.34 14.36 -8.79
C LYS A 149 3.81 14.66 -9.10
N SER A 150 4.17 14.59 -10.37
CA SER A 150 5.50 14.88 -10.92
C SER A 150 5.84 16.36 -10.76
N GLY A 151 6.09 16.81 -9.53
CA GLY A 151 6.25 18.25 -9.25
C GLY A 151 7.08 18.59 -8.01
N GLN A 152 7.88 17.67 -7.46
CA GLN A 152 8.86 17.95 -6.39
C GLN A 152 9.72 16.71 -6.13
N GLY A 153 10.60 16.38 -7.07
CA GLY A 153 11.42 15.16 -7.01
C GLY A 153 12.86 15.29 -7.49
N GLN A 154 13.30 16.47 -7.91
CA GLN A 154 14.69 16.69 -8.34
C GLN A 154 15.46 17.72 -7.48
N GLU A 155 14.81 18.44 -6.56
CA GLU A 155 15.45 19.60 -5.89
C GLU A 155 15.65 19.48 -4.36
N ARG A 156 15.27 18.36 -3.72
CA ARG A 156 15.40 18.24 -2.24
C ARG A 156 15.97 16.93 -1.69
N GLN A 157 16.80 16.20 -2.44
CA GLN A 157 17.73 15.25 -1.83
C GLN A 157 18.90 14.86 -2.75
N ASN A 158 19.84 15.79 -2.95
CA ASN A 158 21.26 15.42 -3.07
C ASN A 158 22.12 16.54 -2.47
N LYS A 159 21.96 16.76 -1.16
CA LYS A 159 22.97 17.39 -0.29
C LYS A 159 23.32 16.45 0.86
N GLN A 160 23.36 15.15 0.59
CA GLN A 160 24.32 14.31 1.28
C GLN A 160 25.64 14.63 0.62
N GLY A 161 26.58 15.21 1.38
CA GLY A 161 27.91 15.52 0.88
C GLY A 161 28.43 14.28 0.14
N ASN A 162 28.63 14.45 -1.16
CA ASN A 162 29.16 13.39 -2.00
C ASN A 162 30.49 12.97 -1.35
N PRO A 163 30.73 11.69 -1.01
CA PRO A 163 32.03 11.26 -0.48
C PRO A 163 33.17 11.67 -1.43
N LEU A 164 32.87 11.86 -2.71
CA LEU A 164 33.79 12.41 -3.70
C LEU A 164 34.08 13.91 -3.50
N GLU A 165 33.13 14.74 -3.01
CA GLU A 165 33.42 16.13 -2.63
C GLU A 165 34.36 16.18 -1.42
N PHE A 166 34.18 15.29 -0.43
CA PHE A 166 35.12 15.17 0.69
C PHE A 166 36.52 14.74 0.22
N LEU A 167 36.60 13.77 -0.70
CA LEU A 167 37.88 13.36 -1.30
C LEU A 167 38.50 14.46 -2.19
N GLN A 168 37.69 15.24 -2.89
CA GLN A 168 38.15 16.38 -3.68
C GLN A 168 38.67 17.50 -2.78
N LEU A 169 38.02 17.75 -1.64
CA LEU A 169 38.51 18.70 -0.63
C LEU A 169 39.86 18.24 -0.06
N LEU A 170 40.02 16.95 0.27
CA LEU A 170 41.30 16.39 0.69
C LEU A 170 42.38 16.54 -0.39
N ALA A 171 42.08 16.18 -1.64
CA ALA A 171 43.02 16.29 -2.75
C ALA A 171 43.41 17.75 -3.06
N SER A 172 42.50 18.70 -2.82
CA SER A 172 42.76 20.13 -3.00
C SER A 172 43.72 20.71 -1.95
N LEU A 173 43.73 20.15 -0.73
CA LEU A 173 44.63 20.58 0.34
C LEU A 173 46.06 20.10 0.09
N THR A 174 46.23 18.93 -0.52
CA THR A 174 47.55 18.38 -0.86
C THR A 174 48.19 19.03 -2.09
N LYS A 175 47.39 19.60 -3.00
CA LYS A 175 47.89 20.28 -4.20
C LYS A 175 48.37 21.72 -3.97
N ARG A 176 48.20 22.24 -2.76
CA ARG A 176 48.51 23.64 -2.43
C ARG A 176 49.84 23.82 -1.68
N TRP A 177 50.62 22.75 -1.57
CA TRP A 177 52.01 22.75 -1.10
C TRP A 177 52.92 22.18 -2.18
#